data_AF-A0A946BS00-F1
#
_entry.id   AF-A0A946BS00-F1
#
_cell.length_a   1.000
_cell.length_b   1.000
_cell.length_c   1.000
_cell.angle_alpha   90.00
_cell.angle_beta   90.00
_cell.angle_gamma   90.00
#
_symmetry.space_group_name_H-M   'P 1'
#
loop_
_entity.id
_entity.type
_entity.pdbx_description
1 polymer ?
#
loop_
_entity_poly.entity_id
_entity_poly.type
_entity_poly.pdbx_seq_one_letter_code
_entity_poly.pdbx_strand_id
1 'polypeptide(L)'
;MREILECARDYLLGIGLSSVKINDSPSSGLFPILMAETFVSKAKPTVLFYAHLDKQPYMDDEHFLKWGGVPPTQLRWNADRSRAYGRGAADDLSGVVSIGLALDAVFRHLGMEVGKTSKEILSRLPCNIKIIYETEEESGSHSLIGQIQENQEFFSGTDCVVITDVVNPAQGKPGLTTSLRGILQLDVTVKGVGQIAMDEQTALYKLLATLIRDDHSLAIESIANADQGVTDAERKGYARVPTSVSALREMAGLLPSTHLTVADDISSMLIAQLRTSFANARPGHRVTGSVILGTAGARLTFPDVSDSKEFVRRLTQICADKNHFNLELKTILVREKPLMVDILLRSSEKDPHSGVNGGPVPISELQLACMIDALISSSGCWHPQLEAMRHDNKNRGQVAALRVHQDFTGDLFAEKSARCWVEIRLAPGNNPVQAEEALRSHLQKNISPDFELEIKSDKGASPWMTGIAHPVFPLILDSLEKGFGEKACLYGCGGSISFVAKLMQALGNVHPLCLGAYDPDARMHEPGESLSMPDLLGCTRAIIHFLAKIEEAYETPIP
;
A
#
# COMPACT_ATOMS: atom_id res chain seq x y z
N MET A 1 -19.67 11.12 14.47
CA MET A 1 -18.78 12.25 14.12
C MET A 1 -18.88 13.42 15.11
N ARG A 2 -20.06 14.02 15.34
CA ARG A 2 -20.17 15.18 16.25
C ARG A 2 -19.60 14.93 17.66
N GLU A 3 -19.98 13.83 18.31
CA GLU A 3 -19.55 13.54 19.69
C GLU A 3 -18.02 13.41 19.82
N ILE A 4 -17.35 12.77 18.86
CA ILE A 4 -15.90 12.60 18.89
C ILE A 4 -15.16 13.92 18.64
N LEU A 5 -15.69 14.79 17.77
CA LEU A 5 -15.15 16.13 17.56
C LEU A 5 -15.32 17.02 18.79
N GLU A 6 -16.47 16.96 19.45
CA GLU A 6 -16.72 17.69 20.70
C GLU A 6 -15.78 17.18 21.82
N CYS A 7 -15.59 15.87 21.93
CA CYS A 7 -14.63 15.27 22.86
C CYS A 7 -13.20 15.75 22.59
N ALA A 8 -12.74 15.70 21.34
CA ALA A 8 -11.41 16.15 20.96
C ALA A 8 -11.23 17.67 21.20
N ARG A 9 -12.25 18.48 20.88
CA ARG A 9 -12.27 19.92 21.13
C ARG A 9 -12.11 20.22 22.61
N ASP A 10 -12.94 19.59 23.44
CA ASP A 10 -12.97 19.84 24.88
C ASP A 10 -11.68 19.38 25.54
N TYR A 11 -11.08 18.28 25.08
CA TYR A 11 -9.75 17.84 25.51
C TYR A 11 -8.66 18.86 25.15
N LEU A 12 -8.59 19.30 23.89
CA LEU A 12 -7.57 20.25 23.43
C LEU A 12 -7.68 21.62 24.13
N LEU A 13 -8.91 22.10 24.34
CA LEU A 13 -9.15 23.28 25.17
C LEU A 13 -8.70 23.05 26.61
N GLY A 14 -9.00 21.88 27.19
CA GLY A 14 -8.66 21.52 28.56
C GLY A 14 -7.15 21.49 28.84
N ILE A 15 -6.33 21.09 27.85
CA ILE A 15 -4.87 21.05 28.01
C ILE A 15 -4.19 22.41 27.77
N GLY A 16 -4.87 23.39 27.19
CA GLY A 16 -4.36 24.76 27.05
C GLY A 16 -4.20 25.31 25.63
N LEU A 17 -4.77 24.67 24.59
CA LEU A 17 -4.77 25.27 23.25
C LEU A 17 -5.57 26.58 23.25
N SER A 18 -5.06 27.60 22.55
CA SER A 18 -5.63 28.94 22.60
C SER A 18 -6.93 29.10 21.79
N SER A 19 -7.08 28.32 20.72
CA SER A 19 -8.23 28.33 19.83
C SER A 19 -8.49 26.93 19.32
N VAL A 20 -9.76 26.50 19.33
CA VAL A 20 -10.22 25.26 18.72
C VAL A 20 -11.54 25.51 17.99
N LYS A 21 -11.57 25.27 16.69
CA LYS A 21 -12.72 25.47 15.80
C LYS A 21 -13.05 24.15 15.10
N ILE A 22 -14.33 23.81 15.01
CA ILE A 22 -14.81 22.77 14.10
C ILE A 22 -15.30 23.49 12.83
N ASN A 23 -14.75 23.14 11.67
CA ASN A 23 -15.22 23.64 10.40
C ASN A 23 -16.24 22.67 9.81
N ASP A 24 -17.51 23.03 9.88
CA ASP A 24 -18.67 22.27 9.40
C ASP A 24 -19.39 23.00 8.25
N SER A 25 -18.64 23.83 7.50
CA SER A 25 -19.23 24.65 6.43
C SER A 25 -19.94 23.78 5.38
N PRO A 26 -21.19 24.14 4.99
CA PRO A 26 -21.94 23.41 3.97
C PRO A 26 -21.23 23.35 2.60
N SER A 27 -20.33 24.30 2.31
CA SER A 27 -19.55 24.35 1.06
C SER A 27 -18.50 23.24 0.97
N SER A 28 -18.06 22.72 2.11
CA SER A 28 -16.92 21.83 2.25
C SER A 28 -17.31 20.34 2.30
N GLY A 29 -18.60 20.02 2.27
CA GLY A 29 -19.14 18.66 2.30
C GLY A 29 -19.67 18.21 3.66
N LEU A 30 -19.94 16.91 3.79
CA LEU A 30 -20.56 16.30 4.99
C LEU A 30 -19.56 16.00 6.13
N PHE A 31 -18.27 16.20 5.88
CA PHE A 31 -17.18 15.77 6.77
C PHE A 31 -16.47 16.99 7.35
N PRO A 32 -16.77 17.37 8.60
CA PRO A 32 -16.13 18.50 9.26
C PRO A 32 -14.68 18.18 9.65
N ILE A 33 -13.84 19.22 9.74
CA ILE A 33 -12.49 19.10 10.31
C ILE A 33 -12.39 19.89 11.61
N LEU A 34 -11.63 19.40 12.58
CA LEU A 34 -11.25 20.17 13.76
C LEU A 34 -9.93 20.87 13.48
N MET A 35 -9.85 22.17 13.75
CA MET A 35 -8.65 22.99 13.65
C MET A 35 -8.35 23.60 15.02
N ALA A 36 -7.14 23.39 15.54
CA ALA A 36 -6.70 24.00 16.79
C ALA A 36 -5.38 24.74 16.61
N GLU A 37 -5.14 25.80 17.37
CA GLU A 37 -3.89 26.54 17.34
C GLU A 37 -3.46 27.15 18.67
N THR A 38 -2.14 27.29 18.79
CA THR A 38 -1.45 28.15 19.75
C THR A 38 -0.41 28.95 18.99
N PHE A 39 -0.67 30.25 18.82
CA PHE A 39 0.22 31.18 18.14
C PHE A 39 1.16 31.88 19.13
N VAL A 40 2.47 31.76 18.92
CA VAL A 40 3.53 32.38 19.73
C VAL A 40 3.99 33.67 19.07
N SER A 41 4.57 33.58 17.86
CA SER A 41 5.02 34.74 17.08
C SER A 41 5.37 34.36 15.63
N LYS A 42 5.41 35.35 14.73
CA LYS A 42 5.84 35.17 13.34
C LYS A 42 7.32 34.81 13.16
N ALA A 43 8.15 34.99 14.20
CA ALA A 43 9.58 34.71 14.14
C ALA A 43 9.91 33.25 14.53
N LYS A 44 8.92 32.50 15.01
CA LYS A 44 9.06 31.09 15.38
C LYS A 44 8.50 30.21 14.26
N PRO A 45 9.06 29.01 14.04
CA PRO A 45 8.51 28.07 13.08
C PRO A 45 7.09 27.65 13.48
N THR A 46 6.29 27.19 12.53
CA THR A 46 4.94 26.68 12.74
C THR A 46 4.88 25.20 12.41
N VAL A 47 4.56 24.41 13.43
CA VAL A 47 4.35 22.96 13.31
C VAL A 47 2.85 22.69 13.21
N LEU A 48 2.43 22.08 12.10
CA LEU A 48 1.09 21.51 11.96
C LEU A 48 1.12 20.03 12.37
N PHE A 49 0.17 19.59 13.18
CA PHE A 49 -0.05 18.17 13.48
C PHE A 49 -1.29 17.69 12.73
N TYR A 50 -1.20 16.51 12.12
CA TYR A 50 -2.32 15.83 11.46
C TYR A 50 -2.58 14.48 12.13
N ALA A 51 -3.85 14.20 12.40
CA ALA A 51 -4.41 12.89 12.70
C ALA A 51 -5.86 12.84 12.21
N HIS A 52 -6.54 11.69 12.29
CA HIS A 52 -7.96 11.59 11.94
C HIS A 52 -8.82 10.92 13.02
N LEU A 53 -10.13 11.16 12.98
CA LEU A 53 -11.10 10.70 13.98
C LEU A 53 -12.14 9.71 13.43
N ASP A 54 -12.24 9.58 12.11
CA ASP A 54 -13.04 8.53 11.49
C ASP A 54 -12.34 7.17 11.59
N LYS A 55 -13.07 6.09 11.28
CA LYS A 55 -12.62 4.72 11.50
C LYS A 55 -13.23 3.80 10.46
N GLN A 56 -12.49 2.77 10.03
CA GLN A 56 -13.09 1.67 9.29
C GLN A 56 -14.26 1.01 10.05
N PRO A 57 -15.29 0.51 9.34
CA PRO A 57 -16.27 -0.41 9.89
C PRO A 57 -15.60 -1.64 10.53
N TYR A 58 -16.19 -2.20 11.58
CA TYR A 58 -15.63 -3.37 12.28
C TYR A 58 -16.06 -4.73 11.69
N MET A 59 -16.86 -4.72 10.61
CA MET A 59 -17.22 -5.87 9.76
C MET A 59 -17.53 -7.16 10.54
N ASP A 60 -18.65 -7.18 11.25
CA ASP A 60 -19.03 -8.25 12.18
C ASP A 60 -20.55 -8.52 12.16
N ASP A 61 -20.97 -9.71 12.61
CA ASP A 61 -22.37 -10.19 12.67
C ASP A 61 -23.06 -9.91 14.01
N GLU A 62 -22.59 -8.89 14.74
CA GLU A 62 -23.04 -8.46 16.08
C GLU A 62 -22.69 -9.45 17.21
N HIS A 63 -22.08 -10.60 16.91
CA HIS A 63 -21.59 -11.54 17.90
C HIS A 63 -20.13 -11.30 18.30
N PHE A 64 -19.42 -10.45 17.55
CA PHE A 64 -18.05 -10.01 17.79
C PHE A 64 -17.06 -11.16 17.97
N LEU A 65 -17.33 -12.32 17.38
CA LEU A 65 -16.53 -13.54 17.60
C LEU A 65 -15.08 -13.34 17.17
N LYS A 66 -14.86 -12.62 16.06
CA LYS A 66 -13.51 -12.26 15.60
C LYS A 66 -12.80 -11.25 16.51
N TRP A 67 -13.57 -10.59 17.38
CA TRP A 67 -13.11 -9.72 18.45
C TRP A 67 -13.20 -10.41 19.83
N GLY A 68 -13.32 -11.74 19.89
CA GLY A 68 -13.39 -12.47 21.15
C GLY A 68 -14.67 -12.20 21.95
N GLY A 69 -15.78 -11.93 21.26
CA GLY A 69 -17.12 -11.75 21.84
C GLY A 69 -17.37 -10.39 22.51
N VAL A 70 -16.49 -9.40 22.29
CA VAL A 70 -16.63 -8.07 22.89
C VAL A 70 -16.76 -7.01 21.79
N PRO A 71 -17.70 -6.05 21.92
CA PRO A 71 -17.83 -4.97 20.96
C PRO A 71 -16.51 -4.23 20.74
N PRO A 72 -16.09 -3.99 19.49
CA PRO A 72 -14.83 -3.32 19.16
C PRO A 72 -14.80 -1.85 19.58
N THR A 73 -15.95 -1.26 19.92
CA THR A 73 -16.08 0.06 20.53
C THR A 73 -15.69 0.09 22.00
N GLN A 74 -15.57 -1.08 22.64
CA GLN A 74 -15.11 -1.22 24.02
C GLN A 74 -13.60 -1.53 24.05
N LEU A 75 -12.81 -0.58 24.55
CA LEU A 75 -11.37 -0.76 24.68
C LEU A 75 -11.04 -1.85 25.71
N ARG A 76 -10.22 -2.82 25.32
CA ARG A 76 -9.71 -3.89 26.18
C ARG A 76 -8.19 -3.85 26.26
N TRP A 77 -7.64 -4.61 27.19
CA TRP A 77 -6.21 -4.67 27.44
C TRP A 77 -5.76 -6.11 27.58
N ASN A 78 -4.53 -6.41 27.18
CA ASN A 78 -3.85 -7.62 27.63
C ASN A 78 -3.52 -7.53 29.14
N ALA A 79 -3.12 -8.65 29.73
CA ALA A 79 -2.98 -8.78 31.18
C ALA A 79 -1.96 -7.80 31.79
N ASP A 80 -0.87 -7.51 31.09
CA ASP A 80 0.20 -6.60 31.51
C ASP A 80 -0.04 -5.14 31.08
N ARG A 81 -1.15 -4.86 30.38
CA ARG A 81 -1.50 -3.56 29.79
C ARG A 81 -0.45 -2.99 28.82
N SER A 82 0.38 -3.83 28.22
CA SER A 82 1.30 -3.41 27.17
C SER A 82 0.60 -3.18 25.83
N ARG A 83 -0.63 -3.69 25.65
CA ARG A 83 -1.41 -3.57 24.41
C ARG A 83 -2.89 -3.38 24.68
N ALA A 84 -3.47 -2.38 24.02
CA ALA A 84 -4.90 -2.12 24.01
C ALA A 84 -5.57 -2.68 22.74
N TYR A 85 -6.83 -3.12 22.81
CA TYR A 85 -7.57 -3.70 21.69
C TYR A 85 -8.90 -2.97 21.51
N GLY A 86 -9.19 -2.56 20.28
CA GLY A 86 -10.42 -1.84 19.93
C GLY A 86 -10.32 -1.23 18.55
N ARG A 87 -11.46 -0.98 17.90
CA ARG A 87 -11.51 -0.35 16.58
C ARG A 87 -11.09 1.11 16.67
N GLY A 88 -10.11 1.45 15.82
CA GLY A 88 -9.43 2.73 15.79
C GLY A 88 -8.54 2.98 16.99
N ALA A 89 -8.14 1.94 17.73
CA ALA A 89 -7.15 2.08 18.78
C ALA A 89 -5.79 2.43 18.17
N ALA A 90 -5.41 1.79 17.06
CA ALA A 90 -4.24 2.15 16.29
C ALA A 90 -4.56 3.28 15.31
N ASP A 91 -5.55 3.07 14.44
CA ASP A 91 -5.85 3.92 13.28
C ASP A 91 -7.10 4.79 13.47
N ASP A 92 -6.99 6.09 13.77
CA ASP A 92 -5.79 6.85 14.12
C ASP A 92 -5.94 7.55 15.50
N LEU A 93 -6.70 6.95 16.42
CA LEU A 93 -6.77 7.51 17.78
C LEU A 93 -5.42 7.47 18.49
N SER A 94 -4.53 6.57 18.11
CA SER A 94 -3.17 6.58 18.65
C SER A 94 -2.43 7.87 18.25
N GLY A 95 -2.59 8.36 17.02
CA GLY A 95 -2.07 9.63 16.57
C GLY A 95 -2.66 10.80 17.35
N VAL A 96 -3.99 10.88 17.41
CA VAL A 96 -4.74 11.89 18.19
C VAL A 96 -4.27 11.96 19.66
N VAL A 97 -4.16 10.80 20.31
CA VAL A 97 -3.74 10.70 21.70
C VAL A 97 -2.26 11.02 21.86
N SER A 98 -1.39 10.59 20.94
CA SER A 98 0.05 10.85 21.02
C SER A 98 0.37 12.34 20.95
N ILE A 99 -0.29 13.07 20.04
CA ILE A 99 -0.21 14.53 19.89
C ILE A 99 -0.74 15.20 21.16
N GLY A 100 -1.93 14.82 21.59
CA GLY A 100 -2.59 15.38 22.77
C GLY A 100 -1.76 15.23 24.06
N LEU A 101 -1.16 14.05 24.28
CA LEU A 101 -0.31 13.79 25.45
C LEU A 101 1.00 14.58 25.41
N ALA A 102 1.60 14.70 24.21
CA ALA A 102 2.86 15.44 24.06
C ALA A 102 2.65 16.93 24.35
N LEU A 103 1.57 17.51 23.82
CA LEU A 103 1.23 18.91 24.05
C LEU A 103 0.87 19.18 25.51
N ASP A 104 0.06 18.32 26.14
CA ASP A 104 -0.27 18.44 27.56
C ASP A 104 1.00 18.42 28.43
N ALA A 105 1.93 17.51 28.16
CA ALA A 105 3.20 17.43 28.88
C ALA A 105 4.05 18.71 28.71
N VAL A 106 4.18 19.22 27.48
CA VAL A 106 4.93 20.46 27.20
C VAL A 106 4.27 21.67 27.88
N PHE A 107 2.95 21.81 27.77
CA PHE A 107 2.21 22.93 28.33
C PHE A 107 2.28 22.94 29.86
N ARG A 108 2.11 21.79 30.51
CA ARG A 108 2.29 21.68 31.97
C ARG A 108 3.71 21.99 32.41
N HIS A 109 4.72 21.54 31.66
CA HIS A 109 6.11 21.85 31.97
C HIS A 109 6.40 23.35 31.92
N LEU A 110 5.80 24.06 30.96
CA LEU A 110 5.94 25.52 30.82
C LEU A 110 5.05 26.31 31.78
N GLY A 111 4.10 25.65 32.47
CA GLY A 111 3.12 26.31 33.33
C GLY A 111 2.02 27.03 32.55
N MET A 112 1.70 26.56 31.35
CA MET A 112 0.57 27.06 30.57
C MET A 112 -0.75 26.56 31.18
N GLU A 113 -1.67 27.50 31.42
CA GLU A 113 -3.02 27.23 31.92
C GLU A 113 -4.06 27.94 31.05
N VAL A 114 -5.22 27.28 30.89
CA VAL A 114 -6.37 27.82 30.15
C VAL A 114 -6.78 29.18 30.74
N GLY A 115 -6.81 30.20 29.89
CA GLY A 115 -7.21 31.56 30.27
C GLY A 115 -6.24 32.33 31.19
N LYS A 116 -5.09 31.75 31.56
CA LYS A 116 -4.11 32.37 32.48
C LYS A 116 -2.68 32.40 31.95
N THR A 117 -2.44 31.83 30.77
CA THR A 117 -1.10 31.82 30.15
C THR A 117 -0.67 33.25 29.82
N SER A 118 0.41 33.72 30.43
CA SER A 118 0.99 35.03 30.15
C SER A 118 1.77 35.02 28.84
N LYS A 119 1.96 36.20 28.23
CA LYS A 119 2.83 36.34 27.04
C LYS A 119 4.26 35.86 27.29
N GLU A 120 4.76 36.02 28.51
CA GLU A 120 6.10 35.55 28.89
C GLU A 120 6.18 34.02 28.86
N ILE A 121 5.21 33.33 29.47
CA ILE A 121 5.14 31.86 29.44
C ILE A 121 4.97 31.37 28.01
N LEU A 122 4.04 31.97 27.25
CA LEU A 122 3.79 31.62 25.85
C LEU A 122 5.04 31.77 24.99
N SER A 123 5.85 32.81 25.21
CA SER A 123 7.08 33.06 24.44
C SER A 123 8.18 32.00 24.64
N ARG A 124 8.04 31.13 25.65
CA ARG A 124 8.95 30.00 25.90
C ARG A 124 8.61 28.78 25.02
N LEU A 125 7.45 28.76 24.36
CA LEU A 125 7.16 27.73 23.38
C LEU A 125 8.06 27.92 22.15
N PRO A 126 8.68 26.83 21.66
CA PRO A 126 9.66 26.93 20.59
C PRO A 126 9.06 27.13 19.19
N CYS A 127 7.75 26.98 19.05
CA CYS A 127 7.06 27.07 17.78
C CYS A 127 5.61 27.51 17.95
N ASN A 128 5.02 28.02 16.88
CA ASN A 128 3.57 28.03 16.73
C ASN A 128 3.09 26.59 16.55
N ILE A 129 1.97 26.25 17.16
CA ILE A 129 1.37 24.90 17.08
C ILE A 129 0.03 25.03 16.37
N LYS A 130 -0.19 24.16 15.39
CA LYS A 130 -1.47 23.96 14.73
C LYS A 130 -1.82 22.48 14.73
N ILE A 131 -3.09 22.15 14.80
CA ILE A 131 -3.58 20.76 14.75
C ILE A 131 -4.75 20.71 13.78
N ILE A 132 -4.78 19.70 12.92
CA ILE A 132 -5.98 19.28 12.22
C ILE A 132 -6.35 17.84 12.57
N TYR A 133 -7.61 17.65 12.94
CA TYR A 133 -8.22 16.32 12.99
C TYR A 133 -9.28 16.19 11.91
N GLU A 134 -9.00 15.33 10.93
CA GLU A 134 -9.90 15.01 9.81
C GLU A 134 -10.97 13.98 10.22
N THR A 135 -12.04 13.87 9.43
CA THR A 135 -13.13 12.89 9.62
C THR A 135 -13.53 12.15 8.33
N GLU A 136 -12.65 12.13 7.33
CA GLU A 136 -12.88 11.51 6.02
C GLU A 136 -11.67 10.68 5.52
N GLU A 137 -10.66 10.42 6.34
CA GLU A 137 -9.43 9.74 5.89
C GLU A 137 -9.74 8.34 5.34
N GLU A 138 -10.57 7.60 6.08
CA GLU A 138 -10.91 6.20 5.81
C GLU A 138 -11.86 6.07 4.61
N SER A 139 -12.39 7.20 4.15
CA SER A 139 -13.21 7.36 2.94
C SER A 139 -12.46 8.08 1.82
N GLY A 140 -11.16 8.33 1.99
CA GLY A 140 -10.26 8.81 0.96
C GLY A 140 -10.09 10.33 0.90
N SER A 141 -10.48 11.11 1.91
CA SER A 141 -10.17 12.55 2.03
C SER A 141 -10.56 13.37 0.79
N HIS A 142 -11.81 13.28 0.31
CA HIS A 142 -12.22 13.99 -0.90
C HIS A 142 -12.36 15.49 -0.66
N SER A 143 -12.79 15.88 0.55
CA SER A 143 -13.03 17.27 0.92
C SER A 143 -11.78 18.02 1.40
N LEU A 144 -10.70 17.31 1.77
CA LEU A 144 -9.51 17.89 2.43
C LEU A 144 -8.90 19.08 1.67
N ILE A 145 -8.73 18.97 0.35
CA ILE A 145 -8.16 20.06 -0.46
C ILE A 145 -9.06 21.32 -0.38
N GLY A 146 -10.38 21.14 -0.49
CA GLY A 146 -11.35 22.24 -0.39
C GLY A 146 -11.34 22.86 1.00
N GLN A 147 -11.32 22.04 2.05
CA GLN A 147 -11.23 22.48 3.45
C GLN A 147 -9.97 23.33 3.71
N ILE A 148 -8.82 22.94 3.16
CA ILE A 148 -7.57 23.70 3.28
C ILE A 148 -7.65 25.03 2.51
N GLN A 149 -8.23 25.01 1.31
CA GLN A 149 -8.41 26.22 0.49
C GLN A 149 -9.36 27.24 1.14
N GLU A 150 -10.41 26.78 1.81
CA GLU A 150 -11.35 27.65 2.51
C GLU A 150 -10.76 28.26 3.79
N ASN A 151 -9.83 27.55 4.43
CA ASN A 151 -9.21 27.97 5.69
C ASN A 151 -7.73 28.38 5.50
N GLN A 152 -7.39 28.98 4.35
CA GLN A 152 -6.01 29.37 4.01
C GLN A 152 -5.30 30.19 5.10
N GLU A 153 -6.01 31.07 5.80
CA GLU A 153 -5.43 31.85 6.90
C GLU A 153 -4.91 30.95 8.02
N PHE A 154 -5.67 29.91 8.40
CA PHE A 154 -5.24 28.93 9.38
C PHE A 154 -4.02 28.13 8.90
N PHE A 155 -3.94 27.75 7.62
CA PHE A 155 -2.82 26.96 7.11
C PHE A 155 -1.57 27.77 6.76
N SER A 156 -1.69 29.10 6.64
CA SER A 156 -0.62 30.00 6.25
C SER A 156 0.57 29.98 7.22
N GLY A 157 1.78 30.01 6.68
CA GLY A 157 3.02 30.06 7.46
C GLY A 157 3.37 28.75 8.17
N THR A 158 2.82 27.62 7.74
CA THR A 158 3.21 26.29 8.21
C THR A 158 4.57 25.91 7.62
N ASP A 159 5.53 25.51 8.46
CA ASP A 159 6.90 25.17 8.03
C ASP A 159 7.11 23.67 7.88
N CYS A 160 6.48 22.88 8.76
CA CYS A 160 6.44 21.43 8.69
C CYS A 160 5.09 20.89 9.18
N VAL A 161 4.73 19.70 8.70
CA VAL A 161 3.61 18.93 9.23
C VAL A 161 4.10 17.62 9.82
N VAL A 162 3.64 17.29 11.02
CA VAL A 162 3.83 15.98 11.66
C VAL A 162 2.57 15.17 11.43
N ILE A 163 2.71 14.04 10.74
CA ILE A 163 1.61 13.12 10.42
C ILE A 163 1.84 11.86 11.26
N THR A 164 0.93 11.55 12.18
CA THR A 164 1.07 10.43 13.12
C THR A 164 0.47 9.10 12.64
N ASP A 165 0.01 9.09 11.40
CA ASP A 165 -0.78 8.02 10.80
C ASP A 165 0.04 7.19 9.79
N VAL A 166 1.13 6.61 10.27
CA VAL A 166 1.90 5.61 9.51
C VAL A 166 2.36 4.49 10.43
N VAL A 167 2.65 3.32 9.87
CA VAL A 167 3.14 2.17 10.65
C VAL A 167 4.63 2.26 10.94
N ASN A 168 5.05 1.89 12.16
CA ASN A 168 6.47 1.65 12.47
C ASN A 168 6.97 0.36 11.79
N PRO A 169 8.28 0.23 11.49
CA PRO A 169 8.84 -0.98 10.90
C PRO A 169 8.74 -2.21 11.80
N ALA A 170 8.75 -2.03 13.12
CA ALA A 170 8.53 -3.08 14.11
C ALA A 170 8.08 -2.45 15.44
N GLN A 171 7.48 -3.24 16.32
CA GLN A 171 7.07 -2.77 17.64
C GLN A 171 8.24 -2.13 18.40
N GLY A 172 8.05 -0.89 18.85
CA GLY A 172 9.06 -0.13 19.60
C GLY A 172 10.28 0.29 18.78
N LYS A 173 10.27 0.12 17.46
CA LYS A 173 11.34 0.57 16.57
C LYS A 173 10.80 1.65 15.64
N PRO A 174 11.20 2.94 15.82
CA PRO A 174 10.59 4.02 15.07
C PRO A 174 11.07 4.10 13.63
N GLY A 175 10.14 4.40 12.72
CA GLY A 175 10.43 4.73 11.33
C GLY A 175 9.98 6.14 10.98
N LEU A 176 10.72 6.80 10.08
CA LEU A 176 10.24 7.99 9.38
C LEU A 176 9.85 7.60 7.95
N THR A 177 8.55 7.63 7.66
CA THR A 177 8.01 7.29 6.34
C THR A 177 8.28 8.42 5.35
N THR A 178 9.12 8.15 4.36
CA THR A 178 9.55 9.15 3.36
C THR A 178 8.89 8.99 2.00
N SER A 179 8.18 7.88 1.81
CA SER A 179 7.52 7.56 0.55
C SER A 179 6.33 6.64 0.74
N LEU A 180 5.36 6.82 -0.14
CA LEU A 180 4.15 6.03 -0.27
C LEU A 180 3.96 5.69 -1.74
N ARG A 181 3.42 4.51 -2.02
CA ARG A 181 3.16 4.12 -3.41
C ARG A 181 1.82 4.61 -3.88
N GLY A 182 1.77 4.88 -5.17
CA GLY A 182 0.53 5.03 -5.89
C GLY A 182 -0.01 3.69 -6.35
N ILE A 183 -1.20 3.75 -6.92
CA ILE A 183 -1.85 2.62 -7.55
C ILE A 183 -2.66 3.12 -8.73
N LEU A 184 -2.71 2.34 -9.79
CA LEU A 184 -3.73 2.46 -10.82
C LEU A 184 -4.30 1.07 -11.11
N GLN A 185 -5.58 1.01 -11.47
CA GLN A 185 -6.29 -0.23 -11.74
C GLN A 185 -7.19 -0.07 -12.97
N LEU A 186 -7.13 -1.05 -13.87
CA LEU A 186 -7.99 -1.16 -15.05
C LEU A 186 -8.71 -2.51 -15.04
N ASP A 187 -10.02 -2.49 -15.27
CA ASP A 187 -10.83 -3.67 -15.55
C ASP A 187 -10.83 -3.89 -17.06
N VAL A 188 -10.18 -4.97 -17.48
CA VAL A 188 -9.91 -5.30 -18.88
C VAL A 188 -10.68 -6.56 -19.26
N THR A 189 -11.50 -6.47 -20.30
CA THR A 189 -12.18 -7.63 -20.91
C THR A 189 -11.75 -7.78 -22.36
N VAL A 190 -11.35 -8.99 -22.74
CA VAL A 190 -11.01 -9.36 -24.13
C VAL A 190 -12.23 -10.00 -24.78
N LYS A 191 -12.57 -9.56 -26.00
CA LYS A 191 -13.67 -10.14 -26.80
C LYS A 191 -13.16 -10.50 -28.19
N GLY A 192 -13.46 -11.71 -28.67
CA GLY A 192 -13.14 -12.11 -30.02
C GLY A 192 -13.98 -11.39 -31.07
N VAL A 193 -13.37 -11.05 -32.19
CA VAL A 193 -14.03 -10.43 -33.35
C VAL A 193 -13.96 -11.38 -34.54
N GLY A 194 -15.11 -11.83 -35.03
CA GLY A 194 -15.19 -12.70 -36.20
C GLY A 194 -14.57 -14.08 -35.95
N GLN A 195 -13.68 -14.52 -36.84
CA GLN A 195 -13.02 -15.82 -36.74
C GLN A 195 -11.68 -15.67 -36.02
N ILE A 196 -11.63 -16.09 -34.76
CA ILE A 196 -10.44 -16.01 -33.92
C ILE A 196 -9.52 -17.24 -34.07
N ALA A 197 -8.21 -17.01 -34.08
CA ALA A 197 -7.20 -18.08 -34.17
C ALA A 197 -6.95 -18.82 -32.83
N MET A 198 -7.29 -18.17 -31.72
CA MET A 198 -7.20 -18.68 -30.34
C MET A 198 -8.39 -18.16 -29.53
N ASP A 199 -8.69 -18.77 -28.39
CA ASP A 199 -9.76 -18.29 -27.50
C ASP A 199 -9.37 -16.98 -26.78
N GLU A 200 -10.37 -16.26 -26.27
CA GLU A 200 -10.19 -14.97 -25.61
C GLU A 200 -9.33 -15.06 -24.34
N GLN A 201 -9.39 -16.18 -23.60
CA GLN A 201 -8.60 -16.35 -22.39
C GLN A 201 -7.12 -16.55 -22.72
N THR A 202 -6.81 -17.30 -23.78
CA THR A 202 -5.44 -17.37 -24.33
C THR A 202 -4.96 -15.98 -24.72
N ALA A 203 -5.76 -15.21 -25.45
CA ALA A 203 -5.40 -13.86 -25.86
C ALA A 203 -5.15 -12.93 -24.66
N LEU A 204 -5.96 -13.04 -23.61
CA LEU A 204 -5.75 -12.32 -22.35
C LEU A 204 -4.42 -12.70 -21.69
N TYR A 205 -4.08 -13.98 -21.55
CA TYR A 205 -2.79 -14.38 -20.98
C TYR A 205 -1.60 -13.89 -21.81
N LYS A 206 -1.69 -13.94 -23.15
CA LYS A 206 -0.64 -13.38 -24.01
C LYS A 206 -0.49 -11.87 -23.79
N LEU A 207 -1.61 -11.15 -23.66
CA LEU A 207 -1.58 -9.72 -23.35
C LEU A 207 -0.94 -9.43 -21.98
N LEU A 208 -1.30 -10.20 -20.93
CA LEU A 208 -0.72 -10.06 -19.60
C LEU A 208 0.78 -10.35 -19.57
N ALA A 209 1.26 -11.32 -20.37
CA ALA A 209 2.68 -11.63 -20.49
C ALA A 209 3.50 -10.43 -21.00
N THR A 210 2.89 -9.50 -21.74
CA THR A 210 3.56 -8.29 -22.24
C THR A 210 3.77 -7.21 -21.17
N LEU A 211 3.19 -7.36 -19.98
CA LEU A 211 3.31 -6.36 -18.90
C LEU A 211 4.66 -6.42 -18.20
N ILE A 212 5.38 -7.54 -18.30
CA ILE A 212 6.64 -7.79 -17.62
C ILE A 212 7.71 -8.27 -18.59
N ARG A 213 8.98 -8.05 -18.20
CA ARG A 213 10.16 -8.63 -18.84
C ARG A 213 10.47 -10.00 -18.21
N ASP A 214 11.46 -10.70 -18.75
CA ASP A 214 11.88 -12.03 -18.26
C ASP A 214 12.33 -12.03 -16.78
N ASP A 215 12.81 -10.89 -16.27
CA ASP A 215 13.19 -10.67 -14.88
C ASP A 215 12.04 -10.18 -13.98
N HIS A 216 10.80 -10.20 -14.49
CA HIS A 216 9.59 -9.65 -13.86
C HIS A 216 9.56 -8.13 -13.65
N SER A 217 10.55 -7.39 -14.17
CA SER A 217 10.47 -5.92 -14.19
C SER A 217 9.38 -5.43 -15.16
N LEU A 218 8.84 -4.23 -14.90
CA LEU A 218 7.77 -3.66 -15.69
C LEU A 218 8.21 -3.38 -17.14
N ALA A 219 7.46 -3.86 -18.12
CA ALA A 219 7.76 -3.69 -19.54
C ALA A 219 7.28 -2.36 -20.13
N ILE A 220 6.43 -1.61 -19.42
CA ILE A 220 5.89 -0.32 -19.86
C ILE A 220 6.91 0.77 -19.55
N GLU A 221 7.78 1.06 -20.53
CA GLU A 221 8.97 1.90 -20.36
C GLU A 221 8.68 3.31 -19.85
N SER A 222 7.58 3.94 -20.28
CA SER A 222 7.24 5.28 -19.80
C SER A 222 6.94 5.34 -18.30
N ILE A 223 6.41 4.25 -17.74
CA ILE A 223 6.15 4.13 -16.30
C ILE A 223 7.45 3.75 -15.58
N ALA A 224 8.15 2.72 -16.06
CA ALA A 224 9.39 2.24 -15.44
C ALA A 224 10.48 3.33 -15.39
N ASN A 225 10.61 4.15 -16.44
CA ASN A 225 11.61 5.23 -16.49
C ASN A 225 11.20 6.46 -15.65
N ALA A 226 9.94 6.56 -15.23
CA ALA A 226 9.47 7.63 -14.35
C ALA A 226 9.71 7.32 -12.86
N ASP A 227 10.10 6.09 -12.52
CA ASP A 227 10.46 5.71 -11.16
C ASP A 227 11.67 6.53 -10.68
N GLN A 228 11.50 7.23 -9.56
CA GLN A 228 12.57 7.99 -8.94
C GLN A 228 13.49 7.05 -8.14
N GLY A 229 14.76 7.01 -8.52
CA GLY A 229 15.77 6.21 -7.84
C GLY A 229 16.06 6.66 -6.41
N VAL A 230 16.70 5.77 -5.64
CA VAL A 230 17.12 6.06 -4.26
C VAL A 230 18.41 6.87 -4.20
N THR A 231 18.47 7.77 -3.21
CA THR A 231 19.70 8.43 -2.78
C THR A 231 20.56 7.52 -1.90
N ASP A 232 21.84 7.86 -1.73
CA ASP A 232 22.74 7.14 -0.82
C ASP A 232 22.30 7.21 0.65
N ALA A 233 21.68 8.33 1.05
CA ALA A 233 21.15 8.50 2.40
C ALA A 233 19.99 7.54 2.67
N GLU A 234 19.06 7.42 1.72
CA GLU A 234 17.94 6.46 1.79
C GLU A 234 18.44 5.02 1.77
N ARG A 235 19.35 4.67 0.87
CA ARG A 235 19.95 3.32 0.82
C ARG A 235 20.60 2.94 2.15
N LYS A 236 21.36 3.84 2.77
CA LYS A 236 21.95 3.63 4.11
C LYS A 236 20.88 3.56 5.20
N GLY A 237 19.77 4.28 5.06
CA GLY A 237 18.62 4.23 5.96
C GLY A 237 17.90 2.88 5.91
N TYR A 238 17.67 2.34 4.71
CA TYR A 238 17.02 1.04 4.50
C TYR A 238 17.81 -0.13 5.09
N ALA A 239 19.15 -0.07 5.04
CA ALA A 239 20.00 -1.05 5.69
C ALA A 239 19.86 -1.09 7.23
N ARG A 240 19.19 -0.09 7.84
CA ARG A 240 18.94 -0.01 9.29
C ARG A 240 17.54 -0.43 9.69
N VAL A 241 16.64 -0.70 8.74
CA VAL A 241 15.30 -1.19 9.06
C VAL A 241 15.45 -2.50 9.84
N PRO A 242 14.84 -2.63 11.03
CA PRO A 242 15.01 -3.77 11.93
C PRO A 242 14.24 -4.99 11.41
N THR A 243 14.67 -5.49 10.27
CA THR A 243 14.09 -6.63 9.57
C THR A 243 15.18 -7.60 9.14
N SER A 244 14.77 -8.71 8.55
CA SER A 244 15.67 -9.65 7.88
C SER A 244 15.05 -10.05 6.55
N VAL A 245 15.86 -10.58 5.64
CA VAL A 245 15.35 -11.23 4.43
C VAL A 245 14.29 -12.27 4.78
N SER A 246 14.51 -13.13 5.78
CA SER A 246 13.53 -14.12 6.24
C SER A 246 12.21 -13.46 6.66
N ALA A 247 12.27 -12.40 7.46
CA ALA A 247 11.08 -11.70 7.93
C ALA A 247 10.30 -11.04 6.78
N LEU A 248 11.00 -10.43 5.81
CA LEU A 248 10.36 -9.88 4.62
C LEU A 248 9.69 -10.97 3.76
N ARG A 249 10.35 -12.13 3.63
CA ARG A 249 9.79 -13.30 2.92
C ARG A 249 8.56 -13.86 3.63
N GLU A 250 8.61 -14.00 4.96
CA GLU A 250 7.49 -14.47 5.80
C GLU A 250 6.30 -13.50 5.79
N MET A 251 6.59 -12.19 5.83
CA MET A 251 5.59 -11.14 5.71
C MET A 251 4.86 -11.23 4.37
N ALA A 252 5.60 -11.40 3.27
CA ALA A 252 5.06 -11.67 1.94
C ALA A 252 4.48 -13.10 1.78
N GLY A 253 4.60 -13.96 2.79
CA GLY A 253 4.09 -15.33 2.76
C GLY A 253 4.80 -16.25 1.78
N LEU A 254 5.99 -15.89 1.30
CA LEU A 254 6.69 -16.62 0.24
C LEU A 254 7.06 -18.04 0.67
N LEU A 255 6.97 -18.98 -0.28
CA LEU A 255 7.54 -20.30 -0.08
C LEU A 255 9.07 -20.18 0.10
N PRO A 256 9.70 -21.05 0.91
CA PRO A 256 11.15 -21.06 1.08
C PRO A 256 11.92 -21.23 -0.24
N SER A 257 11.34 -21.92 -1.22
CA SER A 257 11.96 -22.19 -2.52
C SER A 257 11.82 -21.06 -3.54
N THR A 258 10.90 -20.11 -3.34
CA THR A 258 10.63 -19.03 -4.31
C THR A 258 11.82 -18.08 -4.41
N HIS A 259 12.37 -17.89 -5.60
CA HIS A 259 13.41 -16.90 -5.85
C HIS A 259 12.81 -15.49 -6.00
N LEU A 260 13.54 -14.49 -5.54
CA LEU A 260 13.14 -13.08 -5.64
C LEU A 260 13.44 -12.52 -7.04
N THR A 261 12.78 -11.42 -7.38
CA THR A 261 13.04 -10.66 -8.62
C THR A 261 14.21 -9.69 -8.49
N VAL A 262 14.76 -9.55 -7.29
CA VAL A 262 15.93 -8.71 -6.97
C VAL A 262 16.94 -9.50 -6.13
N ALA A 263 18.09 -8.89 -5.85
CA ALA A 263 19.09 -9.48 -4.96
C ALA A 263 18.52 -9.77 -3.56
N ASP A 264 18.99 -10.86 -2.95
CA ASP A 264 18.51 -11.37 -1.67
C ASP A 264 19.14 -10.62 -0.48
N ASP A 265 18.89 -9.31 -0.43
CA ASP A 265 19.34 -8.41 0.63
C ASP A 265 18.26 -7.38 1.00
N ILE A 266 18.29 -6.92 2.25
CA ILE A 266 17.27 -6.00 2.81
C ILE A 266 17.10 -4.74 1.96
N SER A 267 18.20 -4.15 1.47
CA SER A 267 18.13 -2.89 0.73
C SER A 267 17.48 -3.09 -0.63
N SER A 268 17.88 -4.13 -1.37
CA SER A 268 17.29 -4.44 -2.67
C SER A 268 15.81 -4.77 -2.55
N MET A 269 15.41 -5.51 -1.50
CA MET A 269 14.01 -5.82 -1.25
C MET A 269 13.19 -4.56 -0.93
N LEU A 270 13.67 -3.71 -0.02
CA LEU A 270 12.97 -2.46 0.32
C LEU A 270 12.93 -1.46 -0.85
N ILE A 271 13.96 -1.41 -1.69
CA ILE A 271 13.96 -0.59 -2.91
C ILE A 271 12.88 -1.08 -3.86
N ALA A 272 12.81 -2.38 -4.13
CA ALA A 272 11.74 -2.92 -4.97
C ALA A 272 10.36 -2.61 -4.41
N GLN A 273 10.21 -2.68 -3.08
CA GLN A 273 8.95 -2.39 -2.40
C GLN A 273 8.54 -0.94 -2.51
N LEU A 274 9.48 0.00 -2.37
CA LEU A 274 9.17 1.41 -2.13
C LEU A 274 9.47 2.33 -3.32
N ARG A 275 10.30 1.88 -4.27
CA ARG A 275 10.92 2.72 -5.31
C ARG A 275 10.88 2.10 -6.71
N THR A 276 10.18 0.98 -6.88
CA THR A 276 10.02 0.33 -8.18
C THR A 276 8.55 0.09 -8.50
N SER A 277 8.12 0.49 -9.69
CA SER A 277 6.79 0.21 -10.20
C SER A 277 6.70 -1.22 -10.73
N PHE A 278 5.58 -1.91 -10.49
CA PHE A 278 5.35 -3.24 -11.04
C PHE A 278 3.89 -3.49 -11.38
N ALA A 279 3.67 -4.42 -12.30
CA ALA A 279 2.35 -4.88 -12.71
C ALA A 279 1.85 -6.03 -11.83
N ASN A 280 0.54 -6.09 -11.66
CA ASN A 280 -0.18 -7.20 -11.05
C ASN A 280 -1.44 -7.47 -11.89
N ALA A 281 -1.91 -8.72 -11.91
CA ALA A 281 -3.06 -9.13 -12.70
C ALA A 281 -3.93 -10.11 -11.90
N ARG A 282 -5.25 -9.94 -11.98
CA ARG A 282 -6.23 -10.79 -11.29
C ARG A 282 -7.33 -11.22 -12.27
N PRO A 283 -7.24 -12.43 -12.83
CA PRO A 283 -8.29 -12.98 -13.67
C PRO A 283 -9.61 -13.19 -12.89
N GLY A 284 -10.73 -12.86 -13.52
CA GLY A 284 -12.07 -13.06 -12.98
C GLY A 284 -12.59 -11.95 -12.05
N HIS A 285 -13.83 -12.09 -11.60
CA HIS A 285 -14.61 -11.06 -10.88
C HIS A 285 -14.28 -10.92 -9.37
N ARG A 286 -13.14 -11.43 -8.88
CA ARG A 286 -12.88 -11.45 -7.43
C ARG A 286 -12.48 -10.08 -6.87
N VAL A 287 -13.21 -9.69 -5.82
CA VAL A 287 -12.91 -8.79 -4.69
C VAL A 287 -12.37 -7.39 -5.03
N THR A 288 -13.18 -6.37 -4.72
CA THR A 288 -12.74 -4.97 -4.58
C THR A 288 -11.60 -4.90 -3.55
N GLY A 289 -10.49 -4.29 -3.91
CA GLY A 289 -9.33 -4.18 -3.04
C GLY A 289 -8.02 -4.46 -3.77
N SER A 290 -6.93 -4.27 -3.06
CA SER A 290 -5.56 -4.22 -3.56
C SER A 290 -4.81 -5.49 -3.17
N VAL A 291 -4.99 -6.63 -3.87
CA VAL A 291 -4.39 -7.93 -3.45
C VAL A 291 -3.45 -8.48 -4.53
N ILE A 292 -2.24 -8.86 -4.14
CA ILE A 292 -1.35 -9.68 -4.96
C ILE A 292 -1.70 -11.14 -4.67
N LEU A 293 -1.98 -11.92 -5.71
CA LEU A 293 -2.36 -13.32 -5.55
C LEU A 293 -1.10 -14.20 -5.44
N GLY A 294 -1.10 -15.05 -4.42
CA GLY A 294 -0.01 -15.98 -4.15
C GLY A 294 0.01 -17.20 -5.06
N THR A 295 -1.10 -17.42 -5.76
CA THR A 295 -1.40 -18.63 -6.51
C THR A 295 -2.15 -18.30 -7.79
N ALA A 296 -1.79 -18.94 -8.89
CA ALA A 296 -2.48 -18.83 -10.17
C ALA A 296 -2.76 -20.20 -10.76
N GLY A 297 -3.81 -20.33 -11.58
CA GLY A 297 -4.10 -21.57 -12.27
C GLY A 297 -4.79 -21.38 -13.61
N ALA A 298 -4.54 -22.31 -14.52
CA ALA A 298 -5.23 -22.40 -15.80
C ALA A 298 -5.51 -23.86 -16.18
N ARG A 299 -6.67 -24.10 -16.77
CA ARG A 299 -7.03 -25.36 -17.41
C ARG A 299 -6.76 -25.23 -18.90
N LEU A 300 -5.86 -26.07 -19.41
CA LEU A 300 -5.58 -26.21 -20.82
C LEU A 300 -6.36 -27.39 -21.39
N THR A 301 -7.05 -27.18 -22.49
CA THR A 301 -7.73 -28.24 -23.24
C THR A 301 -7.04 -28.41 -24.59
N PHE A 302 -6.51 -29.61 -24.84
CA PHE A 302 -5.86 -29.98 -26.09
C PHE A 302 -6.68 -31.09 -26.79
N PRO A 303 -7.32 -30.79 -27.93
CA PRO A 303 -8.01 -31.80 -28.71
C PRO A 303 -7.01 -32.73 -29.43
N ASP A 304 -7.41 -33.97 -29.72
CA ASP A 304 -6.71 -34.84 -30.69
C ASP A 304 -5.22 -35.14 -30.38
N VAL A 305 -4.89 -35.36 -29.11
CA VAL A 305 -3.56 -35.78 -28.64
C VAL A 305 -3.38 -37.29 -28.69
N SER A 306 -2.23 -37.73 -29.22
CA SER A 306 -1.86 -39.14 -29.42
C SER A 306 -1.56 -39.91 -28.13
N ASP A 307 -0.72 -39.34 -27.26
CA ASP A 307 -0.31 -39.90 -25.97
C ASP A 307 -0.43 -38.84 -24.88
N SER A 308 -1.50 -38.92 -24.09
CA SER A 308 -1.79 -37.96 -23.03
C SER A 308 -0.71 -37.93 -21.93
N LYS A 309 -0.05 -39.05 -21.63
CA LYS A 309 0.95 -39.11 -20.55
C LYS A 309 2.24 -38.45 -20.98
N GLU A 310 2.73 -38.79 -22.17
CA GLU A 310 3.92 -38.15 -22.74
C GLU A 310 3.67 -36.67 -23.03
N PHE A 311 2.45 -36.29 -23.44
CA PHE A 311 2.08 -34.89 -23.65
C PHE A 311 2.15 -34.10 -22.35
N VAL A 312 1.53 -34.62 -21.28
CA VAL A 312 1.61 -34.00 -19.94
C VAL A 312 3.07 -33.89 -19.50
N ARG A 313 3.90 -34.93 -19.68
CA ARG A 313 5.32 -34.88 -19.32
C ARG A 313 6.08 -33.75 -20.04
N ARG A 314 5.86 -33.58 -21.35
CA ARG A 314 6.49 -32.49 -22.13
C ARG A 314 5.96 -31.12 -21.75
N LEU A 315 4.65 -31.01 -21.54
CA LEU A 315 4.01 -29.79 -21.05
C LEU A 315 4.62 -29.35 -19.71
N THR A 316 4.73 -30.28 -18.75
CA THR A 316 5.37 -30.02 -17.45
C THR A 316 6.82 -29.55 -17.63
N GLN A 317 7.59 -30.18 -18.52
CA GLN A 317 8.98 -29.77 -18.78
C GLN A 317 9.06 -28.35 -19.35
N ILE A 318 8.23 -28.00 -20.34
CA ILE A 318 8.21 -26.66 -20.95
C ILE A 318 7.85 -25.60 -19.89
N CYS A 319 6.85 -25.88 -19.04
CA CYS A 319 6.50 -24.99 -17.93
C CYS A 319 7.62 -24.87 -16.91
N ALA A 320 8.29 -25.97 -16.56
CA ALA A 320 9.43 -25.96 -15.64
C ALA A 320 10.61 -25.15 -16.20
N ASP A 321 10.90 -25.28 -17.49
CA ASP A 321 11.96 -24.51 -18.16
C ASP A 321 11.67 -22.99 -18.14
N LYS A 322 10.40 -22.60 -18.10
CA LYS A 322 9.96 -21.20 -17.97
C LYS A 322 9.83 -20.72 -16.53
N ASN A 323 9.96 -21.59 -15.53
CA ASN A 323 9.78 -21.27 -14.11
C ASN A 323 11.08 -20.76 -13.47
N HIS A 324 11.63 -19.65 -13.98
CA HIS A 324 12.93 -19.14 -13.56
C HIS A 324 13.01 -18.75 -12.06
N PHE A 325 11.85 -18.45 -11.46
CA PHE A 325 11.75 -18.04 -10.06
C PHE A 325 11.42 -19.20 -9.10
N ASN A 326 11.43 -20.45 -9.60
CA ASN A 326 11.26 -21.64 -8.78
C ASN A 326 9.96 -21.64 -7.96
N LEU A 327 8.85 -21.20 -8.58
CA LEU A 327 7.51 -21.30 -7.99
C LEU A 327 7.13 -22.78 -7.88
N GLU A 328 6.31 -23.13 -6.90
CA GLU A 328 5.74 -24.48 -6.86
C GLU A 328 4.80 -24.66 -8.06
N LEU A 329 5.11 -25.64 -8.91
CA LEU A 329 4.38 -25.94 -10.14
C LEU A 329 3.73 -27.32 -10.03
N LYS A 330 2.42 -27.40 -10.28
CA LYS A 330 1.70 -28.66 -10.46
C LYS A 330 1.02 -28.73 -11.82
N THR A 331 1.15 -29.87 -12.47
CA THR A 331 0.40 -30.23 -13.67
C THR A 331 -0.50 -31.42 -13.38
N ILE A 332 -1.81 -31.24 -13.46
CA ILE A 332 -2.81 -32.24 -13.06
C ILE A 332 -3.59 -32.68 -14.29
N LEU A 333 -3.54 -33.97 -14.62
CA LEU A 333 -4.37 -34.55 -15.67
C LEU A 333 -5.82 -34.64 -15.17
N VAL A 334 -6.71 -33.83 -15.75
CA VAL A 334 -8.15 -33.78 -15.41
C VAL A 334 -8.94 -34.78 -16.23
N ARG A 335 -8.61 -34.91 -17.52
CA ARG A 335 -9.30 -35.78 -18.47
C ARG A 335 -8.36 -36.14 -19.61
N GLU A 336 -8.43 -37.37 -20.12
CA GLU A 336 -7.57 -37.80 -21.24
C GLU A 336 -8.11 -37.42 -22.63
N LYS A 337 -9.43 -37.35 -22.82
CA LYS A 337 -10.07 -37.09 -24.13
C LYS A 337 -11.34 -36.20 -24.01
N PRO A 338 -11.36 -34.98 -24.59
CA PRO A 338 -10.17 -34.25 -25.02
C PRO A 338 -9.20 -34.09 -23.83
N LEU A 339 -7.91 -33.96 -24.11
CA LEU A 339 -6.91 -33.86 -23.05
C LEU A 339 -7.12 -32.55 -22.29
N MET A 340 -7.37 -32.64 -20.99
CA MET A 340 -7.50 -31.50 -20.10
C MET A 340 -6.45 -31.59 -19.01
N VAL A 341 -5.65 -30.54 -18.89
CA VAL A 341 -4.56 -30.45 -17.91
C VAL A 341 -4.68 -29.14 -17.16
N ASP A 342 -4.69 -29.20 -15.84
CA ASP A 342 -4.56 -28.01 -15.01
C ASP A 342 -3.10 -27.71 -14.75
N ILE A 343 -2.70 -26.46 -14.94
CA ILE A 343 -1.41 -25.91 -14.50
C ILE A 343 -1.71 -25.02 -13.32
N LEU A 344 -1.10 -25.32 -12.18
CA LEU A 344 -1.20 -24.52 -10.96
C LEU A 344 0.20 -24.03 -10.57
N LEU A 345 0.31 -22.75 -10.24
CA LEU A 345 1.50 -22.10 -9.72
C LEU A 345 1.24 -21.54 -8.33
N ARG A 346 2.23 -21.66 -7.45
CA ARG A 346 2.21 -21.04 -6.12
C ARG A 346 3.56 -20.43 -5.79
N SER A 347 3.53 -19.16 -5.43
CA SER A 347 4.69 -18.38 -4.95
C SER A 347 4.67 -18.19 -3.43
N SER A 348 3.49 -18.23 -2.80
CA SER A 348 3.27 -17.96 -1.38
C SER A 348 2.14 -18.81 -0.76
N GLU A 349 2.18 -19.02 0.55
CA GLU A 349 1.19 -19.81 1.31
C GLU A 349 -0.08 -19.03 1.68
N LYS A 350 0.04 -17.71 1.72
CA LYS A 350 -1.06 -16.75 1.86
C LYS A 350 -0.99 -15.79 0.68
N ASP A 351 -2.13 -15.24 0.27
CA ASP A 351 -2.11 -14.09 -0.62
C ASP A 351 -1.28 -13.01 0.10
N PRO A 352 -0.14 -12.55 -0.46
CA PRO A 352 0.68 -11.53 0.17
C PRO A 352 -0.23 -10.35 0.49
N HIS A 353 -0.47 -10.15 1.79
CA HIS A 353 -1.45 -9.18 2.27
C HIS A 353 -1.16 -7.83 1.65
N SER A 354 -2.18 -7.36 0.93
CA SER A 354 -2.34 -6.05 0.34
C SER A 354 -1.16 -5.50 -0.49
N GLY A 355 -1.40 -4.49 -1.31
CA GLY A 355 -0.34 -3.75 -1.98
C GLY A 355 0.74 -3.16 -1.06
N VAL A 356 0.60 -3.28 0.27
CA VAL A 356 1.46 -2.72 1.33
C VAL A 356 2.89 -3.24 1.30
N ASN A 357 3.11 -4.50 0.91
CA ASN A 357 4.44 -5.12 0.89
C ASN A 357 5.00 -5.33 -0.52
N GLY A 358 4.32 -4.75 -1.52
CA GLY A 358 4.42 -5.14 -2.90
C GLY A 358 5.85 -5.34 -3.39
N GLY A 359 6.18 -6.53 -3.91
CA GLY A 359 7.40 -6.85 -4.69
C GLY A 359 8.74 -6.62 -3.97
N PRO A 360 9.60 -7.65 -3.83
CA PRO A 360 10.32 -8.17 -4.99
C PRO A 360 10.02 -9.64 -5.27
N VAL A 361 8.75 -9.92 -5.57
CA VAL A 361 8.23 -11.27 -5.62
C VAL A 361 7.63 -11.53 -7.00
N PRO A 362 7.87 -12.71 -7.59
CA PRO A 362 7.27 -13.05 -8.86
C PRO A 362 5.76 -13.16 -8.71
N ILE A 363 5.01 -12.50 -9.59
CA ILE A 363 3.54 -12.56 -9.57
C ILE A 363 3.10 -13.85 -10.28
N SER A 364 2.39 -14.73 -9.56
CA SER A 364 2.05 -16.07 -10.07
C SER A 364 1.21 -16.01 -11.35
N GLU A 365 0.29 -15.05 -11.47
CA GLU A 365 -0.55 -14.85 -12.64
C GLU A 365 0.24 -14.39 -13.85
N LEU A 366 1.19 -13.48 -13.67
CA LEU A 366 2.03 -12.99 -14.76
C LEU A 366 3.05 -14.06 -15.18
N GLN A 367 3.57 -14.83 -14.24
CA GLN A 367 4.40 -16.00 -14.55
C GLN A 367 3.62 -17.06 -15.33
N LEU A 368 2.37 -17.34 -14.94
CA LEU A 368 1.48 -18.24 -15.67
C LEU A 368 1.17 -17.71 -17.06
N ALA A 369 0.97 -16.40 -17.20
CA ALA A 369 0.77 -15.73 -18.47
C ALA A 369 1.97 -15.95 -19.41
N CYS A 370 3.20 -15.76 -18.93
CA CYS A 370 4.42 -16.05 -19.70
C CYS A 370 4.54 -17.54 -20.10
N MET A 371 4.13 -18.46 -19.23
CA MET A 371 4.10 -19.90 -19.56
C MET A 371 3.09 -20.19 -20.69
N ILE A 372 1.89 -19.64 -20.61
CA ILE A 372 0.84 -19.82 -21.63
C ILE A 372 1.25 -19.17 -22.95
N ASP A 373 1.88 -17.99 -22.89
CA ASP A 373 2.42 -17.30 -24.06
C ASP A 373 3.44 -18.14 -24.84
N ALA A 374 4.31 -18.86 -24.11
CA ALA A 374 5.28 -19.78 -24.69
C ALA A 374 4.65 -21.10 -25.19
N LEU A 375 3.50 -21.49 -24.66
CA LEU A 375 2.80 -22.73 -25.03
C LEU A 375 1.93 -22.61 -26.27
N ILE A 376 1.31 -21.45 -26.50
CA ILE A 376 0.36 -21.22 -27.59
C ILE A 376 0.75 -19.94 -28.34
N SER A 377 1.04 -20.05 -29.63
CA SER A 377 1.36 -18.92 -30.50
C SER A 377 0.12 -18.06 -30.79
N SER A 378 0.33 -16.84 -31.30
CA SER A 378 -0.78 -15.98 -31.72
C SER A 378 -1.61 -16.54 -32.88
N SER A 379 -1.08 -17.52 -33.61
CA SER A 379 -1.82 -18.27 -34.65
C SER A 379 -2.55 -19.50 -34.10
N GLY A 380 -2.56 -19.69 -32.78
CA GLY A 380 -3.16 -20.85 -32.11
C GLY A 380 -2.42 -22.17 -32.37
N CYS A 381 -1.13 -22.12 -32.74
CA CYS A 381 -0.28 -23.30 -32.82
C CYS A 381 0.34 -23.57 -31.45
N TRP A 382 0.49 -24.83 -31.08
CA TRP A 382 1.12 -25.19 -29.82
C TRP A 382 2.64 -25.11 -29.93
N HIS A 383 3.30 -25.14 -28.78
CA HIS A 383 4.75 -25.30 -28.70
C HIS A 383 5.21 -26.48 -29.59
N PRO A 384 6.31 -26.37 -30.36
CA PRO A 384 6.69 -27.39 -31.35
C PRO A 384 6.77 -28.82 -30.80
N GLN A 385 7.22 -28.98 -29.55
CA GLN A 385 7.30 -30.29 -28.90
C GLN A 385 5.93 -30.93 -28.60
N LEU A 386 4.90 -30.11 -28.46
CA LEU A 386 3.50 -30.51 -28.24
C LEU A 386 2.75 -30.65 -29.56
N GLU A 387 2.96 -29.72 -30.50
CA GLU A 387 2.33 -29.75 -31.83
C GLU A 387 2.69 -31.04 -32.60
N ALA A 388 3.91 -31.54 -32.44
CA ALA A 388 4.35 -32.82 -33.02
C ALA A 388 3.54 -34.05 -32.54
N MET A 389 2.77 -33.92 -31.46
CA MET A 389 1.95 -34.99 -30.87
C MET A 389 0.46 -34.90 -31.26
N ARG A 390 0.10 -33.87 -32.04
CA ARG A 390 -1.26 -33.59 -32.50
C ARG A 390 -1.62 -34.42 -33.73
N HIS A 391 -2.79 -35.04 -33.74
CA HIS A 391 -3.26 -35.84 -34.87
C HIS A 391 -3.92 -35.03 -36.00
N ASP A 392 -4.70 -34.00 -35.67
CA ASP A 392 -5.41 -33.15 -36.63
C ASP A 392 -5.26 -31.66 -36.25
N ASN A 393 -5.11 -30.79 -37.25
CA ASN A 393 -4.94 -29.36 -37.07
C ASN A 393 -6.28 -28.57 -37.03
N LYS A 394 -7.42 -29.25 -37.18
CA LYS A 394 -8.76 -28.60 -37.22
C LYS A 394 -9.19 -27.97 -35.89
N ASN A 395 -8.95 -28.62 -34.76
CA ASN A 395 -9.44 -28.16 -33.45
C ASN A 395 -8.33 -27.46 -32.65
N ARG A 396 -8.55 -26.22 -32.20
CA ARG A 396 -7.55 -25.45 -31.46
C ARG A 396 -7.52 -25.79 -29.98
N GLY A 397 -6.40 -25.49 -29.33
CA GLY A 397 -6.32 -25.55 -27.87
C GLY A 397 -7.19 -24.47 -27.24
N GLN A 398 -7.69 -24.71 -26.03
CA GLN A 398 -8.46 -23.73 -25.26
C GLN A 398 -7.88 -23.55 -23.88
N VAL A 399 -7.96 -22.32 -23.35
CA VAL A 399 -7.53 -21.98 -22.00
C VAL A 399 -8.73 -21.51 -21.17
N ALA A 400 -8.76 -21.89 -19.90
CA ALA A 400 -9.69 -21.32 -18.93
C ALA A 400 -8.92 -20.96 -17.65
N ALA A 401 -9.16 -19.78 -17.09
CA ALA A 401 -8.58 -19.41 -15.79
C ALA A 401 -9.19 -20.29 -14.67
N LEU A 402 -8.37 -20.61 -13.67
CA LEU A 402 -8.78 -21.36 -12.48
C LEU A 402 -8.67 -20.48 -11.24
N ARG A 403 -9.66 -20.61 -10.36
CA ARG A 403 -9.58 -20.19 -8.97
C ARG A 403 -8.81 -21.26 -8.21
N VAL A 404 -7.63 -20.90 -7.70
CA VAL A 404 -6.80 -21.78 -6.88
C VAL A 404 -7.14 -21.60 -5.40
N HIS A 405 -7.28 -22.71 -4.69
CA HIS A 405 -7.57 -22.75 -3.25
C HIS A 405 -6.28 -22.93 -2.44
N GLN A 406 -6.36 -22.71 -1.13
CA GLN A 406 -5.21 -22.84 -0.21
C GLN A 406 -4.61 -24.26 -0.18
N ASP A 407 -5.44 -25.29 -0.38
CA ASP A 407 -5.00 -26.68 -0.52
C ASP A 407 -4.33 -27.00 -1.88
N PHE A 408 -4.15 -25.96 -2.69
CA PHE A 408 -3.53 -25.99 -4.01
C PHE A 408 -4.28 -26.88 -5.01
N THR A 409 -5.62 -26.82 -4.94
CA THR A 409 -6.56 -27.34 -5.95
C THR A 409 -7.19 -26.19 -6.75
N GLY A 410 -7.75 -26.49 -7.93
CA GLY A 410 -8.29 -25.47 -8.84
C GLY A 410 -9.71 -25.74 -9.32
N ASP A 411 -10.57 -24.73 -9.27
CA ASP A 411 -11.91 -24.74 -9.86
C ASP A 411 -12.02 -23.73 -11.01
N LEU A 412 -12.90 -24.01 -11.97
CA LEU A 412 -13.27 -23.00 -12.97
C LEU A 412 -14.00 -21.83 -12.31
N PHE A 413 -13.77 -20.62 -12.82
CA PHE A 413 -14.60 -19.47 -12.47
C PHE A 413 -16.04 -19.68 -12.96
N ALA A 414 -17.02 -19.17 -12.20
CA ALA A 414 -18.44 -19.30 -12.53
C ALA A 414 -18.79 -18.53 -13.82
N GLU A 415 -18.18 -17.36 -14.01
CA GLU A 415 -18.28 -16.59 -15.25
C GLU A 415 -17.17 -17.02 -16.21
N LYS A 416 -17.52 -17.26 -17.47
CA LYS A 416 -16.60 -17.71 -18.53
C LYS A 416 -16.09 -16.55 -19.39
N SER A 417 -15.86 -15.38 -18.80
CA SER A 417 -15.35 -14.20 -19.52
C SER A 417 -13.83 -14.10 -19.38
N ALA A 418 -13.16 -13.68 -20.46
CA ALA A 418 -11.74 -13.32 -20.45
C ALA A 418 -11.57 -11.90 -19.88
N ARG A 419 -11.88 -11.76 -18.59
CA ARG A 419 -11.85 -10.50 -17.84
C ARG A 419 -10.80 -10.55 -16.74
N CYS A 420 -10.10 -9.44 -16.53
CA CYS A 420 -9.02 -9.33 -15.55
C CYS A 420 -8.92 -7.90 -15.01
N TRP A 421 -8.64 -7.76 -13.72
CA TRP A 421 -8.09 -6.52 -13.18
C TRP A 421 -6.59 -6.46 -13.45
N VAL A 422 -6.14 -5.44 -14.16
CA VAL A 422 -4.73 -5.11 -14.35
C VAL A 422 -4.39 -3.93 -13.44
N GLU A 423 -3.44 -4.12 -12.55
CA GLU A 423 -3.01 -3.13 -11.57
C GLU A 423 -1.55 -2.77 -11.82
N ILE A 424 -1.19 -1.50 -11.68
CA ILE A 424 0.20 -1.08 -11.52
C ILE A 424 0.34 -0.39 -10.19
N ARG A 425 1.29 -0.88 -9.38
CA ARG A 425 1.76 -0.13 -8.22
C ARG A 425 2.79 0.88 -8.69
N LEU A 426 2.54 2.15 -8.41
CA LEU A 426 3.36 3.25 -8.87
C LEU A 426 4.38 3.65 -7.82
N ALA A 427 5.65 3.69 -8.19
CA ALA A 427 6.71 4.29 -7.37
C ALA A 427 6.68 5.82 -7.49
N PRO A 428 7.26 6.55 -6.51
CA PRO A 428 7.50 7.99 -6.62
C PRO A 428 8.11 8.39 -7.96
N GLY A 429 7.70 9.56 -8.47
CA GLY A 429 8.08 10.07 -9.80
C GLY A 429 7.01 9.84 -10.87
N ASN A 430 6.10 8.87 -10.68
CA ASN A 430 4.99 8.62 -11.59
C ASN A 430 3.80 9.57 -11.38
N ASN A 431 3.14 9.94 -12.48
CA ASN A 431 1.82 10.58 -12.49
C ASN A 431 0.74 9.54 -12.84
N PRO A 432 -0.30 9.33 -12.00
CA PRO A 432 -1.31 8.29 -12.25
C PRO A 432 -2.07 8.43 -13.56
N VAL A 433 -2.37 9.65 -14.01
CA VAL A 433 -3.12 9.90 -15.25
C VAL A 433 -2.27 9.49 -16.45
N GLN A 434 -1.00 9.90 -16.48
CA GLN A 434 -0.07 9.53 -17.54
C GLN A 434 0.23 8.02 -17.53
N ALA A 435 0.36 7.43 -16.34
CA ALA A 435 0.58 6.00 -16.19
C ALA A 435 -0.63 5.18 -16.65
N GLU A 436 -1.86 5.64 -16.39
CA GLU A 436 -3.07 5.00 -16.91
C GLU A 436 -3.12 5.05 -18.44
N GLU A 437 -2.83 6.21 -19.04
CA GLU A 437 -2.76 6.37 -20.50
C GLU A 437 -1.69 5.47 -21.13
N ALA A 438 -0.52 5.37 -20.48
CA ALA A 438 0.56 4.49 -20.91
C ALA A 438 0.16 3.01 -20.85
N LEU A 439 -0.47 2.57 -19.76
CA LEU A 439 -0.97 1.19 -19.63
C LEU A 439 -2.05 0.91 -20.68
N ARG A 440 -3.03 1.80 -20.85
CA ARG A 440 -4.09 1.63 -21.85
C ARG A 440 -3.51 1.51 -23.26
N SER A 441 -2.58 2.40 -23.60
CA SER A 441 -1.89 2.40 -24.90
C SER A 441 -1.08 1.12 -25.10
N HIS A 442 -0.40 0.63 -24.06
CA HIS A 442 0.34 -0.64 -24.10
C HIS A 442 -0.60 -1.82 -24.36
N LEU A 443 -1.73 -1.89 -23.66
CA LEU A 443 -2.71 -2.97 -23.84
C LEU A 443 -3.31 -2.95 -25.25
N GLN A 444 -3.72 -1.78 -25.74
CA GLN A 444 -4.29 -1.60 -27.08
C GLN A 444 -3.29 -1.90 -28.20
N LYS A 445 -2.01 -1.61 -27.99
CA LYS A 445 -0.95 -1.89 -28.98
C LYS A 445 -0.62 -3.38 -29.09
N ASN A 446 -0.72 -4.12 -27.98
CA ASN A 446 -0.26 -5.51 -27.89
C ASN A 446 -1.37 -6.55 -28.08
N ILE A 447 -2.65 -6.14 -28.07
CA ILE A 447 -3.74 -7.08 -28.39
C ILE A 447 -3.73 -7.44 -29.88
N SER A 448 -4.00 -8.72 -30.19
CA SER A 448 -4.11 -9.19 -31.58
C SER A 448 -5.31 -8.52 -32.28
N PRO A 449 -5.23 -8.20 -33.59
CA PRO A 449 -6.33 -7.60 -34.35
C PRO A 449 -7.65 -8.41 -34.35
N ASP A 450 -7.58 -9.70 -34.03
CA ASP A 450 -8.75 -10.59 -33.93
C ASP A 450 -9.56 -10.36 -32.64
N PHE A 451 -9.15 -9.43 -31.78
CA PHE A 451 -9.79 -9.17 -30.50
C PHE A 451 -9.97 -7.67 -30.23
N GLU A 452 -11.03 -7.35 -29.50
CA GLU A 452 -11.31 -6.03 -28.96
C GLU A 452 -11.14 -6.01 -27.44
N LEU A 453 -10.74 -4.85 -26.92
CA LEU A 453 -10.61 -4.59 -25.49
C LEU A 453 -11.72 -3.67 -24.99
N GLU A 454 -12.46 -4.12 -23.98
CA GLU A 454 -13.26 -3.24 -23.13
C GLU A 454 -12.43 -2.91 -21.87
N ILE A 455 -12.11 -1.63 -21.67
CA ILE A 455 -11.26 -1.18 -20.56
C ILE A 455 -12.00 -0.12 -19.74
N LYS A 456 -12.26 -0.43 -18.46
CA LYS A 456 -12.82 0.51 -17.48
C LYS A 456 -11.76 0.88 -16.46
N SER A 457 -11.67 2.16 -16.12
CA SER A 457 -10.74 2.66 -15.11
C SER A 457 -11.37 2.60 -13.73
N ASP A 458 -10.57 2.26 -12.74
CA ASP A 458 -10.91 2.50 -11.34
C ASP A 458 -10.12 3.70 -10.80
N LYS A 459 -10.48 4.19 -9.61
CA LYS A 459 -9.79 5.31 -8.97
C LYS A 459 -8.35 4.93 -8.61
N GLY A 460 -7.39 5.54 -9.28
CA GLY A 460 -5.99 5.48 -8.89
C GLY A 460 -5.67 6.38 -7.68
N ALA A 461 -4.50 6.17 -7.08
CA ALA A 461 -3.90 7.04 -6.07
C ALA A 461 -2.50 7.45 -6.50
N SER A 462 -2.13 8.71 -6.25
CA SER A 462 -0.80 9.22 -6.53
C SER A 462 0.24 8.61 -5.60
N PRO A 463 1.43 8.24 -6.10
CA PRO A 463 2.57 8.03 -5.22
C PRO A 463 2.95 9.34 -4.56
N TRP A 464 3.65 9.23 -3.44
CA TRP A 464 4.15 10.38 -2.71
C TRP A 464 5.56 10.12 -2.21
N MET A 465 6.37 11.17 -2.18
CA MET A 465 7.69 11.14 -1.58
C MET A 465 8.07 12.54 -1.10
N THR A 466 8.93 12.58 -0.09
CA THR A 466 9.52 13.83 0.39
C THR A 466 11.04 13.76 0.38
N GLY A 467 11.68 14.87 -0.01
CA GLY A 467 13.12 15.00 0.06
C GLY A 467 13.56 15.24 1.51
N ILE A 468 14.60 14.55 1.95
CA ILE A 468 15.08 14.58 3.34
C ILE A 468 16.25 15.56 3.59
N ALA A 469 16.46 16.52 2.69
CA ALA A 469 17.62 17.41 2.74
C ALA A 469 17.49 18.52 3.81
N HIS A 470 16.26 18.92 4.16
CA HIS A 470 16.03 19.98 5.13
C HIS A 470 16.50 19.55 6.54
N PRO A 471 17.12 20.44 7.35
CA PRO A 471 17.60 20.11 8.70
C PRO A 471 16.56 19.53 9.68
N VAL A 472 15.27 19.73 9.39
CA VAL A 472 14.16 19.17 10.18
C VAL A 472 14.11 17.63 10.13
N PHE A 473 14.57 17.01 9.04
CA PHE A 473 14.57 15.55 8.86
C PHE A 473 15.56 14.83 9.79
N PRO A 474 16.85 15.20 9.86
CA PRO A 474 17.75 14.63 10.86
C PRO A 474 17.30 14.96 12.30
N LEU A 475 16.66 16.12 12.53
CA LEU A 475 16.14 16.49 13.85
C LEU A 475 14.99 15.57 14.30
N ILE A 476 14.01 15.28 13.43
CA ILE A 476 12.92 14.37 13.79
C ILE A 476 13.43 12.93 13.96
N LEU A 477 14.43 12.49 13.18
CA LEU A 477 15.06 11.18 13.37
C LEU A 477 15.72 11.07 14.75
N ASP A 478 16.50 12.07 15.16
CA ASP A 478 17.08 12.13 16.52
C ASP A 478 16.00 12.18 17.61
N SER A 479 14.88 12.86 17.35
CA SER A 479 13.75 12.93 18.28
C SER A 479 13.06 11.59 18.44
N LEU A 480 12.86 10.86 17.34
CA LEU A 480 12.37 9.48 17.33
C LEU A 480 13.31 8.55 18.11
N GLU A 481 14.62 8.69 17.90
CA GLU A 481 15.61 7.90 18.64
C GLU A 481 15.50 8.09 20.15
N LYS A 482 15.37 9.34 20.60
CA LYS A 482 15.22 9.67 22.02
C LYS A 482 13.87 9.22 22.57
N GLY A 483 12.80 9.36 21.79
CA GLY A 483 11.46 8.98 22.20
C GLY A 483 11.32 7.48 22.44
N PHE A 484 11.88 6.67 21.53
CA PHE A 484 11.77 5.21 21.61
C PHE A 484 12.94 4.57 22.37
N GLY A 485 14.07 5.26 22.53
CA GLY A 485 15.30 4.69 23.08
C GLY A 485 16.01 3.74 22.11
N GLU A 486 15.66 3.82 20.82
CA GLU A 486 16.02 2.88 19.77
C GLU A 486 16.37 3.61 18.49
N LYS A 487 17.25 3.04 17.65
CA LYS A 487 17.67 3.71 16.41
C LYS A 487 16.51 3.85 15.43
N ALA A 488 16.29 5.09 14.95
CA ALA A 488 15.29 5.39 13.95
C ALA A 488 15.83 5.10 12.55
N CYS A 489 14.97 4.64 11.66
CA CYS A 489 15.32 4.40 10.26
C CYS A 489 14.44 5.21 9.31
N LEU A 490 14.99 5.49 8.13
CA LEU A 490 14.17 5.90 6.99
C LEU A 490 13.39 4.69 6.52
N TYR A 491 12.09 4.86 6.37
CA TYR A 491 11.18 3.82 5.96
C TYR A 491 10.28 4.34 4.83
N GLY A 492 9.42 3.47 4.33
CA GLY A 492 8.34 3.81 3.43
C GLY A 492 7.20 2.82 3.66
N CYS A 493 6.00 3.17 3.21
CA CYS A 493 4.90 2.23 3.18
C CYS A 493 4.61 1.87 1.73
N GLY A 494 4.51 0.57 1.42
CA GLY A 494 4.12 0.13 0.08
C GLY A 494 2.62 0.31 -0.19
N GLY A 495 1.85 0.67 0.85
CA GLY A 495 0.44 1.02 0.75
C GLY A 495 0.25 2.42 0.17
N SER A 496 -0.97 2.69 -0.29
CA SER A 496 -1.34 4.02 -0.77
C SER A 496 -2.10 4.76 0.32
N ILE A 497 -1.43 5.70 0.99
CA ILE A 497 -2.08 6.65 1.88
C ILE A 497 -2.35 7.92 1.08
N SER A 498 -3.51 7.96 0.42
CA SER A 498 -3.81 8.98 -0.58
C SER A 498 -3.91 10.40 0.00
N PHE A 499 -4.23 10.54 1.29
CA PHE A 499 -4.38 11.84 1.92
C PHE A 499 -3.05 12.59 2.02
N VAL A 500 -1.91 11.91 2.26
CA VAL A 500 -0.61 12.60 2.41
C VAL A 500 -0.27 13.37 1.14
N ALA A 501 -0.50 12.77 -0.03
CA ALA A 501 -0.33 13.44 -1.32
C ALA A 501 -1.26 14.66 -1.45
N LYS A 502 -2.55 14.53 -1.06
CA LYS A 502 -3.54 15.61 -1.11
C LYS A 502 -3.23 16.75 -0.15
N LEU A 503 -2.84 16.41 1.08
CA LEU A 503 -2.44 17.35 2.12
C LEU A 503 -1.24 18.16 1.65
N MET A 504 -0.22 17.50 1.09
CA MET A 504 0.97 18.19 0.57
C MET A 504 0.66 19.04 -0.66
N GLN A 505 -0.21 18.56 -1.55
CA GLN A 505 -0.68 19.35 -2.68
C GLN A 505 -1.38 20.63 -2.22
N ALA A 506 -2.19 20.56 -1.17
CA ALA A 506 -2.95 21.69 -0.66
C ALA A 506 -2.11 22.67 0.19
N LEU A 507 -1.16 22.16 0.99
CA LEU A 507 -0.27 22.97 1.83
C LEU A 507 0.89 23.61 1.05
N GLY A 508 1.30 23.01 -0.07
CA GLY A 508 2.41 23.50 -0.88
C GLY A 508 3.77 23.14 -0.30
N ASN A 509 4.64 24.14 -0.11
CA ASN A 509 6.04 23.94 0.28
C ASN A 509 6.21 23.75 1.80
N VAL A 510 5.67 22.66 2.33
CA VAL A 510 5.76 22.28 3.75
C VAL A 510 6.56 20.99 3.86
N HIS A 511 7.34 20.83 4.93
CA HIS A 511 8.10 19.60 5.18
C HIS A 511 7.24 18.55 5.91
N PRO A 512 6.91 17.42 5.29
CA PRO A 512 6.11 16.36 5.90
C PRO A 512 6.97 15.37 6.68
N LEU A 513 6.61 15.17 7.94
CA LEU A 513 7.27 14.28 8.89
C LEU A 513 6.28 13.18 9.27
N CYS A 514 6.24 12.11 8.48
CA CYS A 514 5.33 10.98 8.70
C CYS A 514 5.96 9.99 9.68
N LEU A 515 5.41 9.89 10.89
CA LEU A 515 5.89 9.02 11.97
C LEU A 515 4.74 8.22 12.58
N GLY A 516 5.03 7.04 13.14
CA GLY A 516 3.99 6.11 13.58
C GLY A 516 3.81 5.98 15.08
N ALA A 517 2.56 6.04 15.53
CA ALA A 517 2.17 5.70 16.91
C ALA A 517 1.79 4.22 17.09
N TYR A 518 1.85 3.41 16.03
CA TYR A 518 1.45 2.00 16.02
C TYR A 518 2.41 1.10 15.23
N ASP A 519 2.35 -0.20 15.51
CA ASP A 519 3.28 -1.23 15.03
C ASP A 519 2.62 -2.19 14.01
N PRO A 520 3.39 -3.05 13.30
CA PRO A 520 2.82 -3.98 12.32
C PRO A 520 1.84 -5.01 12.90
N ASP A 521 1.91 -5.35 14.20
CA ASP A 521 0.97 -6.27 14.85
C ASP A 521 -0.35 -5.58 15.23
N ALA A 522 -0.51 -4.29 14.90
CA ALA A 522 -1.71 -3.52 15.17
C ALA A 522 -2.95 -4.02 14.44
N ARG A 523 -2.81 -4.78 13.34
CA ARG A 523 -3.93 -5.34 12.54
C ARG A 523 -4.98 -4.28 12.16
N MET A 524 -4.51 -3.14 11.67
CA MET A 524 -5.38 -2.07 11.18
C MET A 524 -6.39 -2.61 10.17
N HIS A 525 -7.61 -2.09 10.21
CA HIS A 525 -8.73 -2.47 9.33
C HIS A 525 -9.23 -3.91 9.50
N GLU A 526 -8.50 -4.76 10.22
CA GLU A 526 -8.86 -6.16 10.48
C GLU A 526 -9.46 -6.37 11.89
N PRO A 527 -10.16 -7.50 12.11
CA PRO A 527 -10.56 -7.90 13.45
C PRO A 527 -9.36 -8.16 14.37
N GLY A 528 -9.47 -7.68 15.61
CA GLY A 528 -8.38 -7.75 16.58
C GLY A 528 -7.40 -6.58 16.51
N GLU A 529 -7.81 -5.47 15.89
CA GLU A 529 -7.03 -4.23 15.90
C GLU A 529 -6.56 -3.87 17.32
N SER A 530 -5.30 -3.47 17.43
CA SER A 530 -4.63 -3.23 18.71
C SER A 530 -3.59 -2.12 18.66
N LEU A 531 -3.31 -1.51 19.80
CA LEU A 531 -2.31 -0.46 19.99
C LEU A 531 -1.26 -0.88 21.01
N SER A 532 0.01 -0.83 20.62
CA SER A 532 1.18 -1.03 21.48
C SER A 532 1.44 0.22 22.33
N MET A 533 1.49 0.06 23.65
CA MET A 533 1.86 1.15 24.55
C MET A 533 3.31 1.62 24.37
N PRO A 534 4.31 0.75 24.13
CA PRO A 534 5.65 1.18 23.73
C PRO A 534 5.66 2.15 22.55
N ASP A 535 4.86 1.89 21.51
CA ASP A 535 4.80 2.72 20.30
C ASP A 535 4.06 4.03 20.55
N LEU A 536 2.90 3.99 21.22
CA LEU A 536 2.16 5.20 21.60
C LEU A 536 3.05 6.15 22.42
N LEU A 537 3.65 5.63 23.50
CA LEU A 537 4.46 6.46 24.40
C LEU A 537 5.81 6.86 23.77
N GLY A 538 6.37 6.01 22.91
CA GLY A 538 7.56 6.34 22.12
C GLY A 538 7.31 7.53 21.19
N CYS A 539 6.20 7.49 20.46
CA CYS A 539 5.75 8.56 19.59
C CYS A 539 5.49 9.86 20.37
N THR A 540 4.75 9.79 21.49
CA THR A 540 4.53 10.95 22.38
C THR A 540 5.84 11.58 22.83
N ARG A 541 6.81 10.79 23.32
CA ARG A 541 8.11 11.33 23.75
C ARG A 541 8.91 11.91 22.57
N ALA A 542 8.84 11.31 21.39
CA ALA A 542 9.48 11.82 20.19
C ALA A 542 8.94 13.20 19.81
N ILE A 543 7.61 13.40 19.87
CA ILE A 543 6.98 14.71 19.64
C ILE A 543 7.48 15.75 20.66
N ILE A 544 7.62 15.38 21.94
CA ILE A 544 8.17 16.27 22.98
C ILE A 544 9.62 16.67 22.65
N HIS A 545 10.47 15.71 22.29
CA HIS A 545 11.87 15.99 21.91
C HIS A 545 11.98 16.85 20.65
N PHE A 546 11.11 16.61 19.68
CA PHE A 546 11.02 17.37 18.45
C PHE A 546 10.65 18.82 18.71
N LEU A 547 9.54 19.03 19.43
CA LEU A 547 9.08 20.36 19.81
C LEU A 547 10.17 21.12 20.56
N ALA A 548 10.84 20.50 21.52
CA ALA A 548 11.90 21.15 22.31
C ALA A 548 13.08 21.69 21.47
N LYS A 549 13.26 21.24 20.22
CA LYS A 549 14.44 21.54 19.39
C LYS A 549 14.11 22.15 18.04
N ILE A 550 12.83 22.26 17.67
CA ILE A 550 12.42 22.59 16.29
C ILE A 550 13.01 23.91 15.76
N GLU A 551 13.27 24.88 16.63
CA GLU A 551 13.94 26.14 16.27
C GLU A 551 15.31 25.90 15.61
N GLU A 552 16.08 24.92 16.10
CA GLU A 552 17.41 24.57 15.59
C GLU A 552 17.37 24.28 14.07
N ALA A 553 16.25 23.73 13.56
CA ALA A 553 16.10 23.41 12.14
C ALA A 553 15.75 24.61 11.26
N TYR A 554 15.31 25.73 11.84
CA TYR A 554 14.82 26.92 11.12
C TYR A 554 15.57 28.21 11.49
N GLU A 555 16.52 28.18 12.42
CA GLU A 555 17.39 29.30 12.80
C GLU A 555 18.47 29.62 11.76
N THR A 556 18.88 28.63 10.95
CA THR A 556 19.98 28.80 9.99
C THR A 556 19.42 28.94 8.57
N PRO A 557 19.68 30.02 7.83
CA PRO A 557 19.34 30.08 6.41
C PRO A 557 20.06 28.95 5.69
N ILE A 558 19.30 28.15 4.93
CA ILE A 558 19.86 27.12 4.06
C ILE A 558 20.77 27.84 3.04
N PRO A 559 22.06 27.45 2.91
CA PRO A 559 23.00 28.10 2.00
C PRO A 559 22.59 28.02 0.53
#